data_AF-A0A0D6TII1-F1
#
_entry.id   AF-A0A0D6TII1-F1
#
_cell.length_a   1.000
_cell.length_b   1.000
_cell.length_c   1.000
_cell.angle_alpha   90.00
_cell.angle_beta   90.00
_cell.angle_gamma   90.00
#
_symmetry.space_group_name_H-M   'P 1'
#
loop_
_entity.id
_entity.type
_entity.pdbx_description
1 polymer ?
#
loop_
_entity_poly.entity_id
_entity_poly.type
_entity_poly.pdbx_seq_one_letter_code
_entity_poly.pdbx_strand_id
1 'polypeptide(L)'
;MTYKAVLNNPSQLNEIIHSDYLNFIKDKVQTIRIDEGVFKLYTIDELCQLVTIDNKKMSTIYSLKAYVETLREFLGNFTYDQNGNPFTLLRLALSPVIGSENGNPIFVDYKDKNTIYIFHPDGGDITKTTLTLNKIIKNEY
;
A
#
# COMPACT_ATOMS: atom_id res chain seq x y z
N MET A 1 0.37 -15.90 13.73
CA MET A 1 -0.81 -15.09 13.36
C MET A 1 -1.16 -15.41 11.93
N THR A 2 -2.38 -15.87 11.65
CA THR A 2 -2.84 -16.12 10.28
C THR A 2 -3.47 -14.82 9.75
N TYR A 3 -2.72 -14.07 8.96
CA TYR A 3 -3.21 -12.81 8.37
C TYR A 3 -4.19 -13.12 7.24
N LYS A 4 -5.41 -12.55 7.30
CA LYS A 4 -6.38 -12.61 6.20
C LYS A 4 -5.69 -12.07 4.93
N ALA A 5 -5.61 -12.91 3.89
CA ALA A 5 -4.96 -12.55 2.63
C ALA A 5 -5.97 -12.23 1.51
N VAL A 6 -7.25 -12.54 1.72
CA VAL A 6 -8.30 -12.36 0.72
C VAL A 6 -9.50 -11.70 1.38
N LEU A 7 -10.02 -10.67 0.73
CA LEU A 7 -11.31 -10.07 1.07
C LEU A 7 -12.42 -10.88 0.41
N ASN A 8 -13.45 -11.23 1.18
CA ASN A 8 -14.63 -11.91 0.68
C ASN A 8 -15.75 -10.93 0.33
N ASN A 9 -15.69 -9.70 0.84
CA ASN A 9 -16.60 -8.63 0.51
C ASN A 9 -15.92 -7.25 0.68
N PRO A 10 -16.44 -6.20 0.02
CA PRO A 10 -15.90 -4.84 0.16
C PRO A 10 -16.08 -4.20 1.54
N SER A 11 -17.08 -4.61 2.34
CA SER A 11 -17.31 -3.97 3.65
C SER A 11 -16.16 -4.21 4.63
N GLN A 12 -15.41 -5.29 4.46
CA GLN A 12 -14.16 -5.57 5.18
C GLN A 12 -13.08 -4.48 5.00
N LEU A 13 -13.14 -3.65 3.95
CA LEU A 13 -12.19 -2.55 3.76
C LEU A 13 -12.20 -1.54 4.91
N ASN A 14 -13.35 -1.34 5.57
CA ASN A 14 -13.48 -0.44 6.72
C ASN A 14 -12.68 -0.91 7.96
N GLU A 15 -12.30 -2.19 8.02
CA GLU A 15 -11.43 -2.72 9.08
C GLU A 15 -9.95 -2.39 8.83
N ILE A 16 -9.61 -2.00 7.59
CA ILE A 16 -8.23 -1.91 7.09
C ILE A 16 -7.82 -0.46 6.85
N ILE A 17 -8.69 0.32 6.20
CA ILE A 17 -8.45 1.71 5.84
C ILE A 17 -9.66 2.58 6.21
N HIS A 18 -9.43 3.86 6.41
CA HIS A 18 -10.44 4.80 6.87
C HIS A 18 -11.62 4.89 5.89
N SER A 19 -12.85 4.97 6.40
CA SER A 19 -14.07 5.10 5.58
C SER A 19 -14.06 6.36 4.71
N ASP A 20 -13.46 7.45 5.20
CA ASP A 20 -13.35 8.70 4.43
C ASP A 20 -12.51 8.52 3.17
N TYR A 21 -11.47 7.68 3.24
CA TYR A 21 -10.69 7.33 2.06
C TYR A 21 -11.54 6.52 1.07
N LEU A 22 -12.29 5.52 1.56
CA LEU A 22 -13.18 4.72 0.72
C LEU A 22 -14.24 5.58 0.02
N ASN A 23 -14.79 6.56 0.72
CA ASN A 23 -15.71 7.54 0.13
C ASN A 23 -15.01 8.41 -0.93
N PHE A 24 -13.79 8.85 -0.67
CA PHE A 24 -13.00 9.67 -1.60
C PHE A 24 -12.73 8.97 -2.95
N ILE A 25 -12.49 7.65 -2.94
CA ILE A 25 -12.22 6.86 -4.16
C ILE A 25 -13.46 6.23 -4.79
N LYS A 26 -14.65 6.43 -4.21
CA LYS A 26 -15.87 5.70 -4.59
C LYS A 26 -16.38 6.07 -5.98
N ASP A 27 -16.41 7.36 -6.29
CA ASP A 27 -17.21 7.87 -7.41
C ASP A 27 -16.39 8.10 -8.69
N LYS A 28 -15.07 8.25 -8.57
CA LYS A 28 -14.19 8.48 -9.71
C LYS A 28 -12.80 7.90 -9.47
N VAL A 29 -12.13 7.55 -10.57
CA VAL A 29 -10.70 7.24 -10.54
C VAL A 29 -9.96 8.48 -10.06
N GLN A 30 -9.14 8.31 -9.04
CA GLN A 30 -8.32 9.37 -8.47
C GLN A 30 -6.86 9.17 -8.88
N THR A 31 -6.17 10.26 -9.15
CA THR A 31 -4.71 10.27 -9.35
C THR A 31 -4.07 11.27 -8.42
N ILE A 32 -2.95 10.91 -7.85
CA ILE A 32 -2.14 11.80 -7.01
C ILE A 32 -0.77 11.98 -7.65
N ARG A 33 -0.19 13.17 -7.52
CA ARG A 33 1.17 13.44 -7.94
C ARG A 33 2.08 13.33 -6.73
N ILE A 34 3.13 12.52 -6.83
CA ILE A 34 4.18 12.42 -5.82
C ILE A 34 5.48 12.67 -6.56
N ASP A 35 6.15 13.77 -6.23
CA ASP A 35 7.33 14.27 -6.94
C ASP A 35 7.08 14.37 -8.46
N GLU A 36 7.78 13.57 -9.27
CA GLU A 36 7.62 13.54 -10.73
C GLU A 36 6.61 12.49 -11.21
N GLY A 37 6.21 11.55 -10.33
CA GLY A 37 5.32 10.44 -10.66
C GLY A 37 3.82 10.77 -10.53
N VAL A 38 2.99 10.08 -11.31
CA VAL A 38 1.52 10.17 -11.26
C VAL A 38 0.96 8.79 -10.88
N PHE A 39 0.51 8.67 -9.65
CA PHE A 39 -0.01 7.43 -9.09
C PHE A 39 -1.51 7.37 -9.28
N LYS A 40 -1.98 6.26 -9.85
CA LYS A 40 -3.42 5.94 -9.88
C LYS A 40 -3.79 5.29 -8.55
N LEU A 41 -4.78 5.86 -7.87
CA LEU A 41 -5.39 5.21 -6.71
C LEU A 41 -6.31 4.09 -7.17
N TYR A 42 -6.27 2.98 -6.46
CA TYR A 42 -7.16 1.87 -6.71
C TYR A 42 -8.60 2.23 -6.30
N THR A 43 -9.54 1.84 -7.15
CA THR A 43 -10.96 1.81 -6.83
C THR A 43 -11.26 0.74 -5.77
N ILE A 44 -12.45 0.79 -5.15
CA ILE A 44 -12.91 -0.23 -4.20
C ILE A 44 -12.81 -1.64 -4.81
N ASP A 45 -13.23 -1.80 -6.06
CA ASP A 45 -13.17 -3.09 -6.76
C ASP A 45 -11.73 -3.55 -6.96
N GLU A 46 -10.83 -2.65 -7.39
CA GLU A 46 -9.40 -2.96 -7.55
C GLU A 46 -8.73 -3.33 -6.22
N LEU A 47 -9.09 -2.69 -5.11
CA LEU A 47 -8.58 -3.05 -3.77
C LEU A 47 -8.97 -4.48 -3.36
N CYS A 48 -10.17 -4.92 -3.75
CA CYS A 48 -10.68 -6.26 -3.47
C CYS A 48 -10.19 -7.32 -4.46
N GLN A 49 -9.83 -6.94 -5.69
CA GLN A 49 -9.37 -7.86 -6.74
C GLN A 49 -8.21 -8.73 -6.26
N LEU A 50 -8.18 -9.97 -6.76
CA LEU A 50 -7.10 -10.90 -6.46
C LEU A 50 -5.92 -10.66 -7.40
N VAL A 51 -4.75 -10.44 -6.82
CA VAL A 51 -3.46 -10.40 -7.50
C VAL A 51 -2.65 -11.64 -7.17
N THR A 52 -1.74 -12.02 -8.05
CA THR A 52 -0.78 -13.10 -7.82
C THR A 52 0.62 -12.55 -7.92
N ILE A 53 1.41 -12.69 -6.85
CA ILE A 53 2.82 -12.29 -6.77
C ILE A 53 3.59 -13.51 -6.26
N ASP A 54 4.53 -14.03 -7.05
CA ASP A 54 5.29 -15.26 -6.77
C ASP A 54 4.43 -16.43 -6.28
N ASN A 55 3.39 -16.75 -7.06
CA ASN A 55 2.41 -17.81 -6.77
C ASN A 55 1.56 -17.59 -5.51
N LYS A 56 1.65 -16.42 -4.86
CA LYS A 56 0.83 -16.05 -3.71
C LYS A 56 -0.36 -15.23 -4.18
N LYS A 57 -1.56 -15.77 -4.00
CA LYS A 57 -2.82 -15.12 -4.36
C LYS A 57 -3.40 -14.34 -3.17
N MET A 58 -3.68 -13.06 -3.33
CA MET A 58 -4.24 -12.20 -2.29
C MET A 58 -5.00 -11.02 -2.86
N SER A 59 -5.83 -10.35 -2.06
CA SER A 59 -6.45 -9.09 -2.48
C SER A 59 -5.40 -7.99 -2.65
N THR A 60 -5.56 -7.12 -3.65
CA THR A 60 -4.61 -6.04 -4.01
C THR A 60 -4.18 -5.20 -2.81
N ILE A 61 -5.12 -4.86 -1.91
CA ILE A 61 -4.83 -4.09 -0.68
C ILE A 61 -3.76 -4.75 0.20
N TYR A 62 -3.61 -6.08 0.13
CA TYR A 62 -2.64 -6.85 0.90
C TYR A 62 -1.37 -7.22 0.11
N SER A 63 -1.21 -6.74 -1.12
CA SER A 63 -0.11 -7.15 -2.02
C SER A 63 1.30 -7.00 -1.42
N LEU A 64 1.55 -6.04 -0.53
CA LEU A 64 2.82 -5.93 0.20
C LEU A 64 3.18 -7.15 1.03
N LYS A 65 2.19 -7.92 1.49
CA LYS A 65 2.44 -9.20 2.17
C LYS A 65 3.13 -10.19 1.25
N ALA A 66 2.73 -10.28 -0.02
CA ALA A 66 3.39 -11.17 -0.99
C ALA A 66 4.83 -10.75 -1.23
N TYR A 67 5.05 -9.46 -1.49
CA TYR A 67 6.38 -8.89 -1.73
C TYR A 67 7.31 -9.15 -0.54
N VAL A 68 6.83 -8.89 0.69
CA VAL A 68 7.59 -9.18 1.90
C VAL A 68 7.94 -10.66 2.00
N GLU A 69 6.98 -11.56 1.79
CA GLU A 69 7.26 -12.99 1.87
C GLU A 69 8.26 -13.47 0.81
N THR A 70 8.29 -12.86 -0.38
CA THR A 70 9.29 -13.15 -1.41
C THR A 70 10.66 -12.58 -1.04
N LEU A 71 10.71 -11.32 -0.60
CA LEU A 71 11.96 -10.60 -0.41
C LEU A 71 12.61 -10.84 0.95
N ARG A 72 11.88 -11.42 1.91
CA ARG A 72 12.39 -11.70 3.26
C ARG A 72 13.65 -12.56 3.26
N GLU A 73 13.78 -13.47 2.30
CA GLU A 73 14.98 -14.32 2.16
C GLU A 73 16.24 -13.50 1.83
N PHE A 74 16.08 -12.33 1.20
CA PHE A 74 17.18 -11.45 0.76
C PHE A 74 17.39 -10.25 1.69
N LEU A 75 16.31 -9.65 2.20
CA LEU A 75 16.34 -8.41 3.00
C LEU A 75 16.47 -8.65 4.51
N GLY A 76 16.31 -9.89 4.98
CA GLY A 76 16.25 -10.19 6.40
C GLY A 76 14.95 -9.70 7.06
N ASN A 77 15.03 -8.86 8.09
CA ASN A 77 13.86 -8.40 8.86
C ASN A 77 13.47 -6.94 8.62
N PHE A 78 14.27 -6.20 7.85
CA PHE A 78 14.09 -4.76 7.65
C PHE A 78 14.28 -4.40 6.18
N THR A 79 13.56 -3.36 5.77
CA THR A 79 13.92 -2.51 4.63
C THR A 79 14.26 -1.12 5.15
N TYR A 80 14.68 -0.20 4.29
CA TYR A 80 15.13 1.12 4.66
C TYR A 80 14.48 2.18 3.77
N ASP A 81 14.23 3.35 4.36
CA ASP A 81 13.84 4.53 3.59
C ASP A 81 15.05 5.20 2.92
N GLN A 82 14.78 6.21 2.10
CA GLN A 82 15.81 6.96 1.38
C GLN A 82 16.83 7.69 2.28
N ASN A 83 16.57 7.79 3.59
CA ASN A 83 17.47 8.37 4.58
C ASN A 83 18.18 7.31 5.45
N GLY A 84 18.00 6.02 5.14
CA GLY A 84 18.56 4.91 5.91
C GLY A 84 17.78 4.59 7.19
N ASN A 85 16.57 5.12 7.38
CA ASN A 85 15.75 4.76 8.55
C ASN A 85 15.17 3.35 8.37
N PRO A 86 15.28 2.47 9.38
CA PRO A 86 14.79 1.12 9.28
C PRO A 86 13.25 1.06 9.30
N PHE A 87 12.71 0.15 8.49
CA PHE A 87 11.30 -0.16 8.40
C PHE A 87 11.13 -1.69 8.46
N THR A 88 10.41 -2.19 9.45
CA THR A 88 10.29 -3.65 9.63
C THR A 88 9.46 -4.26 8.50
N LEU A 89 9.86 -5.43 8.02
CA LEU A 89 9.07 -6.14 7.01
C LEU A 89 7.67 -6.52 7.51
N LEU A 90 7.49 -6.70 8.82
CA LEU A 90 6.17 -6.88 9.42
C LEU A 90 5.29 -5.64 9.26
N ARG A 91 5.83 -4.43 9.52
CA ARG A 91 5.10 -3.18 9.31
C ARG A 91 4.75 -3.02 7.84
N LEU A 92 5.65 -3.41 6.93
CA LEU A 92 5.43 -3.33 5.49
C LEU A 92 4.30 -4.27 5.05
N ALA A 93 4.33 -5.54 5.49
CA ALA A 93 3.31 -6.53 5.16
C ALA A 93 1.91 -6.20 5.70
N LEU A 94 1.83 -5.40 6.78
CA LEU A 94 0.56 -4.97 7.39
C LEU A 94 0.01 -3.69 6.76
N SER A 95 0.82 -2.96 6.00
CA SER A 95 0.45 -1.67 5.42
C SER A 95 -0.45 -1.88 4.19
N PRO A 96 -1.64 -1.25 4.14
CA PRO A 96 -2.53 -1.39 3.00
C PRO A 96 -2.02 -0.62 1.78
N VAL A 97 -2.00 -1.29 0.64
CA VAL A 97 -1.74 -0.68 -0.66
C VAL A 97 -3.00 0.05 -1.13
N ILE A 98 -2.81 1.26 -1.67
CA ILE A 98 -3.89 2.15 -2.09
C ILE A 98 -3.81 2.57 -3.56
N GLY A 99 -2.73 2.21 -4.25
CA GLY A 99 -2.53 2.56 -5.65
C GLY A 99 -1.17 2.09 -6.15
N SER A 100 -0.85 2.43 -7.39
CA SER A 100 0.47 2.17 -7.96
C SER A 100 0.79 3.08 -9.14
N GLU A 101 2.07 3.12 -9.47
CA GLU A 101 2.61 3.66 -10.72
C GLU A 101 3.71 2.69 -11.20
N ASN A 102 3.63 2.22 -12.44
CA ASN A 102 4.66 1.39 -13.08
C ASN A 102 5.16 0.21 -12.22
N GLY A 103 4.26 -0.42 -11.46
CA GLY A 103 4.58 -1.55 -10.59
C GLY A 103 5.02 -1.17 -9.18
N ASN A 104 5.30 0.11 -8.90
CA ASN A 104 5.64 0.61 -7.56
C ASN A 104 4.36 0.88 -6.76
N PRO A 105 4.05 0.08 -5.73
CA PRO A 105 2.85 0.28 -4.91
C PRO A 105 3.01 1.51 -4.00
N ILE A 106 1.96 2.31 -3.90
CA ILE A 106 1.83 3.29 -2.81
C ILE A 106 0.96 2.72 -1.70
N PHE A 107 1.35 2.98 -0.46
CA PHE A 107 0.71 2.41 0.70
C PHE A 107 0.60 3.40 1.86
N VAL A 108 -0.38 3.13 2.73
CA VAL A 108 -0.55 3.84 3.99
C VAL A 108 0.17 3.06 5.07
N ASP A 109 1.00 3.73 5.87
CA ASP A 109 1.67 3.07 6.98
C ASP A 109 0.65 2.52 7.99
N TYR A 110 0.71 1.21 8.24
CA TYR A 110 -0.14 0.54 9.23
C TYR A 110 -0.04 1.15 10.64
N LYS A 111 1.14 1.68 11.03
CA LYS A 111 1.38 2.13 12.40
C LYS A 111 0.61 3.41 12.74
N ASP A 112 0.61 4.39 11.83
CA ASP A 112 -0.05 5.68 12.04
C ASP A 112 -1.34 5.86 11.21
N LYS A 113 -1.60 4.95 10.27
CA LYS A 113 -2.74 4.94 9.36
C LYS A 113 -2.88 6.22 8.52
N ASN A 114 -1.79 6.93 8.30
CA ASN A 114 -1.84 8.24 7.66
C ASN A 114 -0.64 8.56 6.76
N THR A 115 0.59 8.18 7.13
CA THR A 115 1.76 8.51 6.32
C THR A 115 1.79 7.67 5.04
N ILE A 116 2.08 8.31 3.90
CA ILE A 116 2.18 7.64 2.60
C ILE A 116 3.63 7.31 2.26
N TYR A 117 3.83 6.08 1.80
CA TYR A 117 5.11 5.58 1.31
C TYR A 117 4.93 4.97 -0.08
N ILE A 118 6.02 4.92 -0.83
CA ILE A 118 6.17 4.12 -2.04
C ILE A 118 7.03 2.92 -1.69
N PHE A 119 6.65 1.73 -2.14
CA PHE A 119 7.50 0.53 -2.11
C PHE A 119 8.09 0.33 -3.50
N HIS A 120 9.40 0.04 -3.56
CA HIS A 120 10.13 -0.20 -4.82
C HIS A 120 10.49 -1.68 -4.91
N PRO A 121 9.70 -2.53 -5.60
CA PRO A 121 9.92 -3.97 -5.61
C PRO A 121 11.30 -4.39 -6.14
N ASP A 122 11.85 -3.64 -7.09
CA ASP A 122 13.14 -3.93 -7.73
C ASP A 122 14.32 -3.79 -6.77
N GLY A 123 14.29 -2.78 -5.89
CA GLY A 123 15.32 -2.53 -4.88
C GLY A 123 15.00 -3.13 -3.51
N GLY A 124 13.73 -3.42 -3.26
CA GLY A 124 13.23 -3.85 -1.95
C GLY A 124 13.22 -2.74 -0.90
N ASP A 125 13.51 -1.49 -1.28
CA ASP A 125 13.51 -0.29 -0.45
C ASP A 125 12.15 0.44 -0.46
N ILE A 126 12.04 1.48 0.37
CA ILE A 126 10.85 2.33 0.43
C ILE A 126 11.23 3.79 0.30
N THR A 127 10.28 4.61 -0.14
CA THR A 127 10.40 6.07 -0.09
C THR A 127 9.29 6.63 0.76
N LYS A 128 9.67 7.37 1.81
CA LYS A 128 8.72 8.18 2.58
C LYS A 128 8.36 9.43 1.79
N THR A 129 7.07 9.65 1.56
CA THR A 129 6.58 10.83 0.84
C THR A 129 6.29 12.00 1.79
N THR A 130 6.04 13.19 1.24
CA THR A 130 5.53 14.36 1.98
C THR A 130 4.00 14.34 2.16
N LEU A 131 3.32 13.38 1.53
CA LEU A 131 1.87 13.24 1.55
C LEU A 131 1.38 12.44 2.76
N THR A 132 0.13 12.71 3.11
CA THR A 132 -0.62 11.95 4.08
C THR A 132 -1.98 11.57 3.51
N LEU A 133 -2.58 10.51 4.01
CA LEU A 133 -3.91 10.06 3.63
C LEU A 133 -4.94 11.19 3.82
N ASN A 134 -4.83 11.94 4.93
CA ASN A 134 -5.69 13.09 5.19
C ASN A 134 -5.55 14.20 4.13
N LYS A 135 -4.33 14.51 3.68
CA LYS A 135 -4.11 15.48 2.60
C LYS A 135 -4.71 14.99 1.28
N ILE A 136 -4.56 13.70 0.98
CA ILE A 136 -5.15 13.09 -0.23
C ILE A 136 -6.67 13.24 -0.22
N ILE A 137 -7.33 12.84 0.87
CA ILE A 137 -8.79 12.92 1.01
C ILE A 137 -9.31 14.36 0.84
N LYS A 138 -8.55 15.35 1.32
CA LYS A 138 -8.89 16.77 1.23
C LYS A 138 -8.47 17.45 -0.08
N ASN A 139 -7.75 16.76 -0.96
CA ASN A 139 -7.09 17.34 -2.14
C ASN A 139 -6.10 18.48 -1.79
N GLU A 140 -5.32 18.32 -0.72
CA GLU A 140 -4.29 19.26 -0.24
C GLU A 140 -2.87 18.76 -0.57
N TYR A 141 -2.58 18.52 -1.86
CA TYR A 141 -1.31 17.95 -2.33
C TYR A 141 -0.82 18.56 -3.65
#